data_AF-A0A1M4NAL6-F1
#
_entry.id   AF-A0A1M4NAL6-F1
#
_cell.length_a   1.000
_cell.length_b   1.000
_cell.length_c   1.000
_cell.angle_alpha   90.00
_cell.angle_beta   90.00
_cell.angle_gamma   90.00
#
_symmetry.space_group_name_H-M   'P 1'
#
loop_
_entity.id
_entity.type
_entity.pdbx_description
1 polymer ?
#
loop_
_entity_poly.entity_id
_entity_poly.type
_entity_poly.pdbx_seq_one_letter_code
_entity_poly.pdbx_strand_id
1 'polypeptide(L)'
;MRVNLQFKKRREQLHRQLNSTKGGRGRKKKLSALNQFKELQSNYNRTYNHYLSSQIIKSALDNKAGQINMELLSMKEAVKGTLLDKWPYYQLQQMVEYKAEREGIKVRYVDPYRTSQICSICGHYEEGQREKQELFTCKNKDCGRTLNADYNASRNIAMSTKYITTKEESEYYKNHVEEIAVN
;
A
#
# COMPACT_ATOMS: atom_id res chain seq x y z
N MET A 1 -4.11 -3.61 13.49
CA MET A 1 -5.29 -2.81 13.05
C MET A 1 -6.00 -2.00 14.15
N ARG A 2 -5.91 -2.35 15.45
CA ARG A 2 -6.63 -1.65 16.54
C ARG A 2 -6.28 -0.16 16.69
N VAL A 3 -5.00 0.20 16.53
CA VAL A 3 -4.52 1.59 16.67
C VAL A 3 -5.05 2.50 15.55
N ASN A 4 -5.03 2.05 14.29
CA ASN A 4 -5.56 2.85 13.18
C ASN A 4 -7.08 3.08 13.32
N LEU A 5 -7.82 2.10 13.86
CA LEU A 5 -9.24 2.25 14.18
C LEU A 5 -9.46 3.29 15.29
N GLN A 6 -8.62 3.27 16.34
CA GLN A 6 -8.63 4.29 17.40
C GLN A 6 -8.32 5.68 16.83
N PHE A 7 -7.32 5.80 15.95
CA PHE A 7 -7.00 7.06 15.30
C PHE A 7 -8.14 7.58 14.42
N LYS A 8 -8.80 6.71 13.66
CA LYS A 8 -9.98 7.07 12.87
C LYS A 8 -11.08 7.64 13.76
N LYS A 9 -11.47 6.92 14.81
CA LYS A 9 -12.51 7.34 15.77
C LYS A 9 -12.15 8.66 16.45
N ARG A 10 -10.91 8.81 16.93
CA ARG A 10 -10.45 10.03 17.60
C ARG A 10 -10.47 11.23 16.65
N ARG A 11 -10.06 11.04 15.39
CA ARG A 11 -10.11 12.09 14.37
C ARG A 11 -11.54 12.55 14.10
N GLU A 12 -12.47 11.61 13.94
CA GLU A 12 -13.89 11.90 13.73
C GLU A 12 -14.48 12.69 14.91
N GLN A 13 -14.15 12.32 16.15
CA GLN A 13 -14.57 13.07 17.35
C GLN A 13 -14.03 14.51 17.34
N LEU A 14 -12.74 14.70 17.06
CA LEU A 14 -12.14 16.04 16.97
C LEU A 14 -12.80 16.88 15.88
N HIS A 15 -13.12 16.28 14.72
CA HIS A 15 -13.85 16.98 13.66
C HIS A 15 -15.28 17.37 14.08
N ARG A 16 -16.02 16.48 14.77
CA ARG A 16 -17.36 16.80 15.30
C ARG A 16 -17.31 17.98 16.27
N GLN A 17 -16.36 17.96 17.21
CA GLN A 17 -16.17 19.06 18.17
C GLN A 17 -15.87 20.39 17.46
N LEU A 18 -15.05 20.37 16.41
CA LEU A 18 -14.75 21.56 15.61
C LEU A 18 -15.98 22.12 14.89
N ASN A 19 -16.85 21.25 14.38
CA ASN A 19 -18.08 21.62 13.69
C ASN A 19 -19.14 22.19 14.64
N SER A 20 -19.22 21.66 15.87
CA SER A 20 -20.16 22.14 16.90
C SER A 20 -19.74 23.48 17.56
N THR A 21 -18.53 23.97 17.30
CA THR A 21 -18.01 25.20 17.91
C THR A 21 -18.33 26.42 17.04
N LYS A 22 -19.01 27.43 17.60
CA LYS A 22 -19.32 28.72 16.91
C LYS A 22 -18.07 29.38 16.29
N GLY A 23 -18.27 30.08 15.17
CA GLY A 23 -17.22 30.82 14.48
C GLY A 23 -16.75 32.02 15.32
N GLY A 24 -15.43 32.21 15.44
CA GLY A 24 -14.82 33.31 16.17
C GLY A 24 -13.33 33.49 15.82
N ARG A 25 -12.71 34.57 16.31
CA ARG A 25 -11.27 34.82 16.12
C ARG A 25 -10.46 33.77 16.88
N GLY A 26 -9.41 33.22 16.26
CA GLY A 26 -8.49 32.25 16.91
C GLY A 26 -8.42 30.85 16.29
N ARG A 27 -8.35 30.76 14.95
CA ARG A 27 -8.19 29.48 14.20
C ARG A 27 -7.07 28.59 14.74
N LYS A 28 -5.92 29.17 15.13
CA LYS A 28 -4.76 28.43 15.65
C LYS A 28 -5.10 27.65 16.93
N LYS A 29 -5.74 28.30 17.90
CA LYS A 29 -6.14 27.67 19.16
C LYS A 29 -7.23 26.61 18.91
N LYS A 30 -8.20 26.91 18.05
CA LYS A 30 -9.26 25.97 17.64
C LYS A 30 -8.68 24.70 17.00
N LEU A 31 -7.73 24.83 16.08
CA LEU A 31 -7.11 23.69 15.39
C LEU A 31 -6.00 23.00 16.18
N SER A 32 -5.58 23.53 17.33
CA SER A 32 -4.41 23.03 18.08
C SER A 32 -4.52 21.55 18.42
N ALA A 33 -5.67 21.11 18.96
CA ALA A 33 -5.89 19.71 19.30
C ALA A 33 -5.86 18.79 18.06
N LEU A 34 -6.40 19.26 16.93
CA LEU A 34 -6.35 18.51 15.67
C LEU A 34 -4.92 18.43 15.12
N ASN A 35 -4.16 19.51 15.20
CA ASN A 35 -2.78 19.57 14.72
C ASN A 35 -1.87 18.68 15.57
N GLN A 36 -1.98 18.75 16.89
CA GLN A 36 -1.26 17.86 17.82
C GLN A 36 -1.61 16.39 17.55
N PHE A 37 -2.88 16.08 17.33
CA PHE A 37 -3.30 14.73 16.98
C PHE A 37 -2.73 14.25 15.64
N LYS A 38 -2.70 15.12 14.62
CA LYS A 38 -2.07 14.81 13.32
C LYS A 38 -0.58 14.52 13.49
N GLU A 39 0.12 15.31 14.30
CA GLU A 39 1.54 15.11 14.58
C GLU A 39 1.79 13.80 15.32
N LEU A 40 0.99 13.48 16.33
CA LEU A 40 1.05 12.19 17.03
C LEU A 40 0.83 11.02 16.07
N GLN A 41 -0.17 11.11 15.19
CA GLN A 41 -0.44 10.08 14.19
C GLN A 41 0.73 9.93 13.20
N SER A 42 1.32 11.04 12.77
CA SER A 42 2.49 11.06 11.90
C SER A 42 3.70 10.41 12.57
N ASN A 43 3.98 10.76 13.83
CA ASN A 43 5.06 10.19 14.62
C ASN A 43 4.88 8.68 14.83
N TYR A 44 3.67 8.23 15.16
CA TYR A 44 3.36 6.81 15.26
C TYR A 44 3.61 6.07 13.95
N ASN A 45 3.07 6.59 12.84
CA ASN A 45 3.24 5.98 11.52
C ASN A 45 4.72 5.91 11.12
N ARG A 46 5.49 6.98 11.39
CA ARG A 46 6.94 7.02 11.14
C ARG A 46 7.68 5.96 11.93
N THR A 47 7.42 5.84 13.24
CA THR A 47 8.06 4.83 14.09
C THR A 47 7.73 3.42 13.61
N TYR A 48 6.47 3.15 13.31
CA TYR A 48 6.06 1.84 12.84
C TYR A 48 6.61 1.52 11.45
N ASN A 49 6.69 2.49 10.54
CA ASN A 49 7.36 2.32 9.24
C ASN A 49 8.85 2.04 9.40
N HIS A 50 9.54 2.68 10.34
CA HIS A 50 10.94 2.34 10.64
C HIS A 50 11.06 0.92 11.16
N TYR A 51 10.16 0.49 12.05
CA TYR A 51 10.13 -0.89 12.55
C TYR A 51 9.90 -1.88 11.40
N LEU A 52 8.85 -1.68 10.59
CA LEU A 52 8.52 -2.55 9.46
C LEU A 52 9.62 -2.64 8.43
N SER A 53 10.16 -1.50 7.99
CA SER A 53 11.27 -1.48 7.02
C SER A 53 12.47 -2.26 7.54
N SER A 54 12.83 -2.13 8.82
CA SER A 54 13.90 -2.95 9.40
C SER A 54 13.57 -4.45 9.40
N GLN A 55 12.32 -4.84 9.69
CA GLN A 55 11.91 -6.25 9.62
C GLN A 55 11.96 -6.80 8.19
N ILE A 56 11.58 -6.00 7.19
CA ILE A 56 11.66 -6.37 5.77
C ILE A 56 13.11 -6.63 5.37
N ILE A 57 14.02 -5.70 5.70
CA ILE A 57 15.46 -5.86 5.40
C ILE A 57 16.05 -7.06 6.12
N LYS A 58 15.70 -7.26 7.40
CA LYS A 58 16.13 -8.44 8.16
C LYS A 58 15.69 -9.74 7.46
N SER A 59 14.41 -9.83 7.08
CA SER A 59 13.89 -10.99 6.36
C SER A 59 14.62 -11.21 5.03
N ALA A 60 14.92 -10.15 4.28
CA ALA A 60 15.67 -10.25 3.05
C ALA A 60 17.09 -10.78 3.26
N LEU A 61 17.79 -10.32 4.30
CA LEU A 61 19.12 -10.81 4.68
C LEU A 61 19.09 -12.28 5.13
N ASP A 62 18.13 -12.64 5.98
CA ASP A 62 17.95 -14.02 6.48
C ASP A 62 17.73 -15.01 5.32
N ASN A 63 17.03 -14.56 4.27
CA ASN A 63 16.77 -15.34 3.05
C ASN A 63 17.81 -15.13 1.93
N LYS A 64 18.90 -14.38 2.19
CA LYS A 64 19.95 -14.06 1.21
C LYS A 64 19.43 -13.46 -0.10
N ALA A 65 18.38 -12.65 0.00
CA ALA A 65 17.78 -12.00 -1.15
C ALA A 65 18.70 -10.87 -1.68
N GLY A 66 19.11 -10.96 -2.94
CA GLY A 66 19.88 -9.89 -3.60
C GLY A 66 19.01 -8.73 -4.11
N GLN A 67 17.69 -8.90 -4.14
CA GLN A 67 16.74 -7.93 -4.67
C GLN A 67 15.38 -7.99 -3.94
N ILE A 68 14.76 -6.83 -3.77
CA ILE A 68 13.38 -6.65 -3.30
C ILE A 68 12.60 -5.95 -4.40
N ASN A 69 11.48 -6.56 -4.82
CA ASN A 69 10.54 -5.94 -5.74
C ASN A 69 9.40 -5.28 -4.95
N MET A 70 9.05 -4.05 -5.30
CA MET A 70 7.88 -3.34 -4.79
C MET A 70 7.04 -2.82 -5.95
N GLU A 71 5.74 -2.70 -5.75
CA GLU A 71 4.86 -2.09 -6.76
C GLU A 71 5.01 -0.57 -6.76
N LEU A 72 5.01 0.04 -7.96
CA LEU A 72 4.95 1.50 -8.09
C LEU A 72 3.51 1.99 -7.92
N LEU A 73 2.94 1.80 -6.73
CA LEU A 73 1.54 2.14 -6.48
C LEU A 73 1.40 3.48 -5.74
N SER A 74 0.61 4.38 -6.30
CA SER A 74 -0.05 5.46 -5.55
C SER A 74 -1.23 4.86 -4.81
N MET A 75 -0.91 4.24 -3.69
CA MET A 75 -1.83 3.54 -2.78
C MET A 75 -3.11 4.33 -2.48
N LYS A 76 -3.14 5.67 -2.62
CA LYS A 76 -4.31 6.54 -2.39
C LYS A 76 -5.62 6.05 -3.03
N GLU A 77 -5.59 5.48 -4.23
CA GLU A 77 -6.81 5.01 -4.91
C GLU A 77 -7.20 3.60 -4.45
N ALA A 78 -6.23 2.69 -4.33
CA ALA A 78 -6.46 1.29 -3.97
C ALA A 78 -6.92 1.06 -2.53
N VAL A 79 -6.50 1.91 -1.57
CA VAL A 79 -6.91 1.79 -0.14
C VAL A 79 -7.96 2.84 0.27
N LYS A 80 -8.57 3.55 -0.68
CA LYS A 80 -9.59 4.56 -0.40
C LYS A 80 -10.74 3.97 0.42
N GLY A 81 -11.05 4.60 1.55
CA GLY A 81 -12.12 4.15 2.47
C GLY A 81 -11.72 3.04 3.44
N THR A 82 -10.53 2.43 3.30
CA THR A 82 -10.03 1.43 4.25
C THR A 82 -9.33 2.06 5.46
N LEU A 83 -8.93 1.23 6.44
CA LEU A 83 -8.09 1.69 7.56
C LEU A 83 -6.67 2.12 7.14
N LEU A 84 -6.24 1.78 5.92
CA LEU A 84 -4.93 2.09 5.35
C LEU A 84 -4.93 3.32 4.46
N ASP A 85 -6.10 3.92 4.19
CA ASP A 85 -6.27 5.15 3.40
C ASP A 85 -5.31 6.29 3.83
N LYS A 86 -4.95 6.33 5.11
CA LYS A 86 -4.06 7.36 5.68
C LYS A 86 -2.68 6.84 6.07
N TRP A 87 -2.34 5.63 5.64
CA TRP A 87 -1.02 5.07 5.86
C TRP A 87 -0.02 5.69 4.89
N PRO A 88 1.13 6.21 5.36
CA PRO A 88 2.12 6.81 4.47
C PRO A 88 2.96 5.71 3.82
N TYR A 89 2.40 5.04 2.81
CA TYR A 89 3.07 3.96 2.09
C TYR A 89 4.34 4.41 1.36
N TYR A 90 4.30 5.59 0.73
CA TYR A 90 5.48 6.21 0.12
C TYR A 90 6.64 6.44 1.11
N GLN A 91 6.32 6.71 2.38
CA GLN A 91 7.35 6.81 3.41
C GLN A 91 7.96 5.44 3.72
N LEU A 92 7.15 4.37 3.77
CA LEU A 92 7.64 3.01 3.97
C LEU A 92 8.56 2.58 2.82
N GLN A 93 8.18 2.85 1.58
CA GLN A 93 8.98 2.54 0.39
C GLN A 93 10.36 3.21 0.45
N GLN A 94 10.42 4.52 0.69
CA GLN A 94 11.69 5.23 0.88
C GLN A 94 12.53 4.65 2.01
N MET A 95 11.88 4.26 3.12
CA MET A 95 12.58 3.64 4.24
C MET A 95 13.16 2.26 3.91
N VAL A 96 12.47 1.48 3.07
CA VAL A 96 12.98 0.21 2.56
C VAL A 96 14.15 0.46 1.61
N GLU A 97 14.04 1.42 0.69
CA GLU A 97 15.09 1.77 -0.27
C GLU A 97 16.42 2.11 0.42
N TYR A 98 16.45 3.14 1.27
CA TYR A 98 17.72 3.58 1.86
C TYR A 98 18.32 2.51 2.79
N LYS A 99 17.49 1.67 3.43
CA LYS A 99 17.99 0.59 4.29
C LYS A 99 18.47 -0.61 3.48
N ALA A 100 17.79 -0.95 2.38
CA ALA A 100 18.23 -1.99 1.47
C ALA A 100 19.58 -1.62 0.82
N GLU A 101 19.72 -0.37 0.38
CA GLU A 101 20.95 0.17 -0.21
C GLU A 101 22.15 0.03 0.75
N ARG A 102 21.96 0.33 2.04
CA ARG A 102 22.99 0.17 3.07
C ARG A 102 23.48 -1.27 3.25
N GLU A 103 22.63 -2.24 2.96
CA GLU A 103 22.94 -3.68 3.05
C GLU A 103 23.30 -4.29 1.68
N GLY A 104 23.42 -3.47 0.63
CA GLY A 104 23.73 -3.93 -0.73
C GLY A 104 22.58 -4.66 -1.45
N ILE A 105 21.35 -4.56 -0.96
CA ILE A 105 20.17 -5.19 -1.55
C ILE A 105 19.56 -4.24 -2.59
N LYS A 106 19.33 -4.74 -3.81
CA LYS A 106 18.71 -3.92 -4.87
C LYS A 106 17.22 -3.78 -4.64
N VAL A 107 16.69 -2.57 -4.79
CA VAL A 107 15.24 -2.35 -4.83
C VAL A 107 14.81 -2.06 -6.27
N ARG A 108 13.75 -2.73 -6.73
CA ARG A 108 13.15 -2.51 -8.05
C ARG A 108 11.67 -2.26 -7.92
N TYR A 109 11.17 -1.34 -8.75
CA TYR A 109 9.76 -1.11 -8.90
C TYR A 109 9.20 -1.90 -10.07
N VAL A 110 8.04 -2.51 -9.87
CA VAL A 110 7.34 -3.29 -10.89
C VAL A 110 5.98 -2.68 -11.21
N ASP A 111 5.52 -2.92 -12.44
CA ASP A 111 4.20 -2.49 -12.88
C ASP A 111 3.09 -3.18 -12.06
N PRO A 112 2.20 -2.44 -11.38
CA PRO A 112 1.09 -3.03 -10.63
C PRO A 112 0.03 -3.71 -11.51
N TYR A 113 0.12 -3.57 -12.83
CA TYR A 113 -0.89 -4.08 -13.74
C TYR A 113 -1.10 -5.60 -13.58
N ARG A 114 -2.31 -5.98 -13.14
CA ARG A 114 -2.80 -7.36 -12.97
C ARG A 114 -2.00 -8.27 -12.02
N THR A 115 -1.05 -7.73 -11.25
CA THR A 115 -0.24 -8.49 -10.28
C THR A 115 -1.07 -9.22 -9.23
N SER A 116 -2.25 -8.68 -8.87
CA SER A 116 -3.17 -9.31 -7.92
C SER A 116 -4.26 -10.20 -8.55
N GLN A 117 -4.32 -10.25 -9.89
CA GLN A 117 -5.39 -10.91 -10.65
C GLN A 117 -4.89 -12.10 -11.47
N ILE A 118 -3.58 -12.22 -11.68
CA ILE A 118 -2.94 -13.34 -12.38
C ILE A 118 -2.62 -14.47 -11.40
N CYS A 119 -2.72 -15.72 -11.83
CA CYS A 119 -2.27 -16.86 -11.03
C CYS A 119 -0.73 -16.93 -10.98
N SER A 120 -0.15 -16.88 -9.79
CA SER A 120 1.31 -17.01 -9.57
C SER A 120 1.89 -18.40 -9.86
N ILE A 121 1.07 -19.34 -10.32
CA ILE A 121 1.48 -20.72 -10.56
C ILE A 121 1.49 -21.00 -12.06
N CYS A 122 0.39 -20.70 -12.75
CA CYS A 122 0.25 -20.98 -14.18
C CYS A 122 0.26 -19.73 -15.06
N GLY A 123 0.27 -18.52 -14.49
CA GLY A 123 0.23 -17.26 -15.24
C GLY A 123 -1.14 -16.93 -15.84
N HIS A 124 -2.18 -17.74 -15.62
CA HIS A 124 -3.51 -17.50 -16.19
C HIS A 124 -4.16 -16.24 -15.60
N TYR A 125 -4.73 -15.44 -16.48
CA TYR A 125 -5.57 -14.31 -16.15
C TYR A 125 -7.01 -14.59 -16.58
N GLU A 126 -7.94 -14.37 -15.66
CA GLU A 126 -9.37 -14.34 -15.95
C GLU A 126 -10.05 -13.38 -14.97
N GLU A 127 -11.14 -12.75 -15.42
CA GLU A 127 -11.90 -11.86 -14.58
C GLU A 127 -12.53 -12.60 -13.40
N GLY A 128 -12.49 -11.99 -12.21
CA GLY A 128 -13.06 -12.58 -11.00
C GLY A 128 -12.27 -13.77 -10.42
N GLN A 129 -11.00 -13.98 -10.78
CA GLN A 129 -10.12 -14.95 -10.09
C GLN A 129 -9.86 -14.56 -8.62
N ARG A 130 -9.90 -13.26 -8.31
CA ARG A 130 -9.93 -12.77 -6.93
C ARG A 130 -11.37 -12.65 -6.47
N GLU A 131 -11.92 -13.75 -5.95
CA GLU A 131 -13.32 -13.83 -5.51
C GLU A 131 -13.58 -12.97 -4.27
N LYS A 132 -12.61 -12.91 -3.35
CA LYS A 132 -12.69 -12.13 -2.11
C LYS A 132 -11.38 -11.42 -1.84
N GLN A 133 -11.40 -10.48 -0.89
CA GLN A 133 -10.19 -9.74 -0.51
C GLN A 133 -9.06 -10.66 -0.05
N GLU A 134 -9.39 -11.77 0.62
CA GLU A 134 -8.43 -12.74 1.17
C GLU A 134 -8.21 -13.99 0.31
N LEU A 135 -9.09 -14.25 -0.67
CA LEU A 135 -9.15 -15.52 -1.41
C LEU A 135 -8.94 -15.30 -2.91
N PHE A 136 -8.00 -16.06 -3.48
CA PHE A 136 -7.76 -16.15 -4.92
C PHE A 136 -7.96 -17.59 -5.38
N THR A 137 -8.77 -17.79 -6.41
CA THR A 137 -8.99 -19.10 -7.06
C THR A 137 -8.66 -18.98 -8.54
N CYS A 138 -7.70 -19.77 -9.00
CA CYS A 138 -7.40 -19.83 -10.42
C CYS A 138 -8.54 -20.53 -11.17
N LYS A 139 -9.11 -19.85 -12.16
CA LYS A 139 -10.23 -20.37 -12.97
C LYS A 139 -9.78 -21.24 -14.16
N ASN A 140 -8.48 -21.32 -14.42
CA ASN A 140 -7.94 -22.29 -15.36
C ASN A 140 -8.21 -23.71 -14.86
N LYS A 141 -8.93 -24.51 -15.65
CA LYS A 141 -9.31 -25.89 -15.35
C LYS A 141 -8.10 -26.80 -15.10
N ASP A 142 -6.97 -26.52 -15.76
CA ASP A 142 -5.73 -27.31 -15.59
C ASP A 142 -4.94 -26.92 -14.33
N CYS A 143 -5.29 -25.79 -13.69
CA CYS A 143 -4.64 -25.31 -12.47
C CYS A 143 -5.56 -25.45 -11.25
N GLY A 144 -6.72 -24.78 -11.25
CA GLY A 144 -7.76 -24.87 -10.21
C GLY A 144 -7.33 -24.48 -8.78
N ARG A 145 -6.12 -23.94 -8.59
CA ARG A 145 -5.55 -23.73 -7.26
C ARG A 145 -6.18 -22.53 -6.55
N THR A 146 -6.45 -22.74 -5.26
CA THR A 146 -6.90 -21.70 -4.34
C THR A 146 -5.77 -21.31 -3.39
N LEU A 147 -5.54 -20.00 -3.25
CA LEU A 147 -4.47 -19.40 -2.47
C LEU A 147 -5.00 -18.21 -1.67
N ASN A 148 -4.25 -17.80 -0.65
CA ASN A 148 -4.43 -16.46 -0.10
C ASN A 148 -4.09 -15.42 -1.18
N ALA A 149 -4.97 -14.42 -1.36
CA ALA A 149 -4.83 -13.43 -2.42
C ALA A 149 -3.55 -12.58 -2.30
N ASP A 150 -3.18 -12.20 -1.07
CA ASP A 150 -1.98 -11.40 -0.82
C ASP A 150 -0.70 -12.23 -1.04
N TYR A 151 -0.73 -13.52 -0.71
CA TYR A 151 0.36 -14.44 -1.03
C TYR A 151 0.54 -14.62 -2.54
N ASN A 152 -0.56 -14.80 -3.28
CA ASN A 152 -0.53 -14.89 -4.73
C ASN A 152 0.06 -13.61 -5.36
N ALA A 153 -0.41 -12.44 -4.93
CA ALA A 153 0.11 -11.15 -5.39
C ALA A 153 1.61 -10.98 -5.06
N SER A 154 2.02 -11.34 -3.84
CA SER A 154 3.44 -11.26 -3.41
C SER A 154 4.35 -12.09 -4.30
N ARG A 155 3.91 -13.29 -4.71
CA ARG A 155 4.66 -14.14 -5.64
C ARG A 155 4.74 -13.51 -7.04
N ASN A 156 3.63 -12.96 -7.55
CA ASN A 156 3.64 -12.28 -8.85
C ASN A 156 4.60 -11.09 -8.87
N ILE A 157 4.59 -10.27 -7.82
CA ILE A 157 5.51 -9.13 -7.66
C ILE A 157 6.97 -9.61 -7.63
N ALA A 158 7.25 -10.67 -6.87
CA ALA A 158 8.59 -11.24 -6.76
C ALA A 158 9.10 -11.81 -8.10
N MET A 159 8.23 -12.40 -8.91
CA MET A 159 8.58 -12.98 -10.22
C MET A 159 8.52 -11.99 -11.39
N SER A 160 7.99 -10.78 -11.16
CA SER A 160 7.81 -9.80 -12.23
C SER A 160 9.15 -9.32 -12.77
N THR A 161 9.24 -9.29 -14.10
CA THR A 161 10.38 -8.77 -14.86
C THR A 161 10.10 -7.40 -15.48
N LYS A 162 8.85 -6.92 -15.40
CA LYS A 162 8.43 -5.60 -15.88
C LYS A 162 8.82 -4.52 -14.88
N TYR A 163 10.09 -4.12 -14.91
CA TYR A 163 10.57 -3.03 -14.09
C TYR A 163 10.17 -1.68 -14.69
N ILE A 164 9.66 -0.80 -13.84
CA ILE A 164 9.27 0.56 -14.22
C ILE A 164 9.91 1.55 -13.26
N THR A 165 10.18 2.75 -13.75
CA THR A 165 10.76 3.84 -12.95
C THR A 165 9.78 4.99 -12.77
N THR A 166 8.93 5.21 -13.76
CA THR A 166 7.95 6.29 -13.75
C THR A 166 6.53 5.77 -13.93
N LYS A 167 5.55 6.61 -13.59
CA LYS A 167 4.14 6.23 -13.72
C LYS A 167 3.69 6.20 -15.17
N GLU A 168 4.32 6.99 -16.03
CA GLU A 168 4.03 7.06 -17.46
C GLU A 168 4.42 5.77 -18.19
N GLU A 169 5.32 4.97 -17.62
CA GLU A 169 5.71 3.67 -18.18
C GLU A 169 4.67 2.58 -17.87
N SER A 170 3.96 2.70 -16.75
CA SER A 170 3.05 1.68 -16.22
C SER A 170 1.78 1.52 -17.06
N GLU A 171 1.48 0.29 -17.43
CA GLU A 171 0.20 -0.10 -18.06
C GLU A 171 -0.96 0.16 -17.10
N TYR A 172 -0.76 -0.03 -15.79
CA TYR A 172 -1.76 0.24 -14.77
C TYR A 172 -2.28 1.69 -14.86
N TYR A 173 -1.38 2.67 -14.84
CA TYR A 173 -1.77 4.08 -14.87
C TYR A 173 -2.36 4.52 -16.22
N LYS A 174 -1.87 3.98 -17.34
CA LYS A 174 -2.43 4.27 -18.68
C LYS A 174 -3.90 3.86 -18.75
N ASN A 175 -4.20 2.62 -18.36
CA ASN A 175 -5.56 2.09 -18.40
C ASN A 175 -6.50 2.83 -17.42
N HIS A 176 -6.03 3.24 -16.24
CA HIS A 176 -6.84 4.00 -15.30
C HIS A 176 -7.20 5.41 -15.83
N VAL A 177 -6.30 6.07 -16.56
CA VAL A 177 -6.59 7.37 -17.19
C VAL A 177 -7.63 7.22 -18.29
N GLU A 178 -7.56 6.14 -19.08
CA GLU A 178 -8.57 5.83 -20.10
C GLU A 178 -9.94 5.54 -19.49
N GLU A 179 -10.03 4.78 -18.40
CA GLU A 179 -11.29 4.53 -17.68
C GLU A 179 -11.93 5.79 -17.09
N ILE A 180 -11.12 6.76 -16.64
CA ILE A 180 -11.61 8.05 -16.13
C ILE A 180 -12.05 8.97 -17.28
N ALA A 181 -11.44 8.88 -18.46
CA ALA A 181 -11.78 9.73 -19.61
C ALA A 181 -13.07 9.28 -20.33
N VAL A 182 -13.50 8.03 -20.13
CA VAL A 182 -14.69 7.43 -20.75
C VAL A 182 -15.95 7.55 -19.85
N ASN A 183 -15.81 7.96 -18.59
CA ASN A 183 -16.90 8.19 -17.62
C ASN A 183 -17.09 9.68 -17.31
#